data_AF-A0A2W6AYV9-F1
#
_entry.id   AF-A0A2W6AYV9-F1
#
_cell.length_a   1.000
_cell.length_b   1.000
_cell.length_c   1.000
_cell.angle_alpha   90.00
_cell.angle_beta   90.00
_cell.angle_gamma   90.00
#
_symmetry.space_group_name_H-M   'P 1'
#
loop_
_entity.id
_entity.type
_entity.pdbx_description
1 polymer ?
#
loop_
_entity_poly.entity_id
_entity_poly.type
_entity_poly.pdbx_seq_one_letter_code
_entity_poly.pdbx_strand_id
1 'polypeptide(L)'
;EMYRGDMATYFAERLDGFSISGLVRSYGNRYYRKPVAVGDIHWREPISVEMFKYAQSLTDKPVKGMLTGPYTMMDWSFNEHYPNREALAMALAEAIHQEAVELEQAGAKYIQIDEPAVSTRPEELEIAIKAMGVVTNGLKAHTLTHICYGDFEKIYPRMLDIPVDQIDLEMANSHYDLLDTFRKAPFTKAIGLGVVDVHSHVLESVDEVADGIRRTLEVIPAERIFVDPDCGLKTRTVEEAKDKMRVVVKAANRVKKELQLCPRISSSTHGAIRRARTRRASATARRTSSSRSGQWRRTRVGRSKPSTSPASPVSRSSSRMAAC
;
A
#
# COMPACT_ATOMS: atom_id res chain seq x y z
N GLU A 1 -3.61 -11.82 -11.51
CA GLU A 1 -2.38 -11.29 -12.12
C GLU A 1 -2.39 -11.42 -13.65
N MET A 2 -2.18 -12.61 -14.23
CA MET A 2 -2.05 -12.83 -15.69
C MET A 2 -3.06 -12.06 -16.57
N TYR A 3 -4.37 -12.20 -16.28
CA TYR A 3 -5.45 -11.57 -17.05
C TYR A 3 -5.54 -10.04 -16.95
N ARG A 4 -4.83 -9.39 -16.01
CA ARG A 4 -4.92 -7.94 -15.83
C ARG A 4 -4.05 -7.18 -16.84
N GLY A 5 -3.05 -7.81 -17.46
CA GLY A 5 -2.04 -7.05 -18.19
C GLY A 5 -1.23 -6.20 -17.21
N ASP A 6 -1.25 -4.87 -17.35
CA ASP A 6 -0.62 -3.95 -16.39
C ASP A 6 -1.55 -3.61 -15.21
N MET A 7 -1.01 -3.52 -13.99
CA MET A 7 -1.81 -3.33 -12.78
C MET A 7 -2.43 -1.93 -12.66
N ALA A 8 -1.75 -0.88 -13.14
CA ALA A 8 -2.30 0.48 -13.14
C ALA A 8 -3.26 0.67 -14.32
N THR A 9 -2.87 0.24 -15.52
CA THR A 9 -3.72 0.33 -16.73
C THR A 9 -5.05 -0.41 -16.55
N TYR A 10 -5.04 -1.62 -15.98
CA TYR A 10 -6.25 -2.43 -15.78
C TYR A 10 -7.34 -1.73 -14.97
N PHE A 11 -6.97 -1.05 -13.89
CA PHE A 11 -7.92 -0.29 -13.08
C PHE A 11 -8.32 1.01 -13.77
N ALA A 12 -7.35 1.73 -14.35
CA ALA A 12 -7.62 3.00 -15.04
C ALA A 12 -8.60 2.86 -16.22
N GLU A 13 -8.51 1.78 -17.01
CA GLU A 13 -9.48 1.48 -18.09
C GLU A 13 -10.94 1.35 -17.61
N ARG A 14 -11.16 1.05 -16.32
CA ARG A 14 -12.47 0.72 -15.74
C ARG A 14 -13.01 1.82 -14.81
N LEU A 15 -12.16 2.76 -14.41
CA LEU A 15 -12.55 4.02 -13.78
C LEU A 15 -12.89 5.08 -14.83
N ASP A 16 -13.77 6.02 -14.49
CA ASP A 16 -13.94 7.24 -15.30
C ASP A 16 -12.76 8.21 -15.11
N GLY A 17 -12.71 9.25 -15.95
CA GLY A 17 -11.68 10.30 -15.87
C GLY A 17 -10.30 9.93 -16.45
N PHE A 18 -10.11 8.67 -16.88
CA PHE A 18 -8.88 8.21 -17.52
C PHE A 18 -8.97 8.14 -19.05
N SER A 19 -7.85 8.46 -19.70
CA SER A 19 -7.52 8.00 -21.06
C SER A 19 -6.21 7.19 -21.03
N ILE A 20 -5.91 6.45 -22.11
CA ILE A 20 -4.77 5.53 -22.18
C ILE A 20 -3.76 6.00 -23.22
N SER A 21 -2.49 6.15 -22.82
CA SER A 21 -1.44 6.72 -23.68
C SER A 21 -0.99 5.80 -24.83
N GLY A 22 -0.08 6.33 -25.67
CA GLY A 22 0.84 5.53 -26.48
C GLY A 22 1.78 4.67 -25.61
N LEU A 23 2.71 3.94 -26.25
CA LEU A 23 3.69 3.13 -25.53
C LEU A 23 4.72 4.00 -24.81
N VAL A 24 4.85 3.81 -23.50
CA VAL A 24 5.84 4.45 -22.62
C VAL A 24 6.79 3.38 -22.10
N ARG A 25 8.08 3.68 -22.07
CA ARG A 25 9.12 2.76 -21.56
C ARG A 25 9.02 2.67 -20.03
N SER A 26 9.03 1.45 -19.48
CA SER A 26 9.01 1.19 -18.04
C SER A 26 10.43 0.88 -17.54
N TYR A 27 10.91 -0.34 -17.76
CA TYR A 27 12.24 -0.79 -17.34
C TYR A 27 12.89 -1.65 -18.43
N GLY A 28 14.20 -1.53 -18.62
CA GLY A 28 14.93 -2.23 -19.68
C GLY A 28 14.31 -1.96 -21.05
N ASN A 29 13.87 -2.99 -21.76
CA ASN A 29 13.16 -2.88 -23.04
C ASN A 29 11.64 -3.11 -22.94
N ARG A 30 11.06 -3.04 -21.73
CA ARG A 30 9.61 -3.19 -21.52
C ARG A 30 8.88 -1.86 -21.72
N TYR A 31 7.74 -1.92 -22.39
CA TYR A 31 6.84 -0.80 -22.63
C TYR A 31 5.43 -1.13 -22.14
N TYR A 32 4.71 -0.13 -21.66
CA TYR A 32 3.31 -0.22 -21.24
C TYR A 32 2.55 1.05 -21.68
N ARG A 33 1.22 1.04 -21.59
CA ARG A 33 0.40 2.22 -21.87
C ARG A 33 0.06 2.91 -20.56
N LYS A 34 0.73 4.03 -20.29
CA LYS A 34 0.53 4.80 -19.06
C LYS A 34 -0.88 5.41 -19.08
N PRO A 35 -1.68 5.29 -18.02
CA PRO A 35 -2.93 6.05 -17.93
C PRO A 35 -2.67 7.55 -17.85
N VAL A 36 -3.65 8.36 -18.27
CA VAL A 36 -3.67 9.82 -18.18
C VAL A 36 -4.97 10.24 -17.50
N ALA A 37 -4.89 10.85 -16.32
CA ALA A 37 -6.05 11.45 -15.67
C ALA A 37 -6.41 12.78 -16.38
N VAL A 38 -7.49 12.75 -17.15
CA VAL A 38 -7.99 13.84 -18.03
C VAL A 38 -9.36 14.37 -17.60
N GLY A 39 -9.94 13.83 -16.53
CA GLY A 39 -11.19 14.27 -15.92
C GLY A 39 -11.34 13.71 -14.51
N ASP A 40 -12.52 13.89 -13.91
CA ASP A 40 -12.79 13.41 -12.55
C ASP A 40 -12.81 11.87 -12.48
N ILE A 41 -12.01 11.31 -11.57
CA ILE A 41 -11.94 9.88 -11.34
C ILE A 41 -13.16 9.42 -10.54
N HIS A 42 -13.95 8.54 -11.13
CA HIS A 42 -15.08 7.89 -10.47
C HIS A 42 -15.02 6.37 -10.66
N TRP A 43 -15.39 5.65 -9.60
CA TRP A 43 -15.69 4.22 -9.68
C TRP A 43 -17.10 4.04 -10.25
N ARG A 44 -17.26 3.12 -11.21
CA ARG A 44 -18.50 2.88 -11.96
C ARG A 44 -19.22 1.62 -11.51
N GLU A 45 -18.48 0.52 -11.51
CA GLU A 45 -18.96 -0.84 -11.30
C GLU A 45 -17.80 -1.72 -10.80
N PRO A 46 -18.08 -2.90 -10.21
CA PRO A 46 -17.04 -3.75 -9.65
C PRO A 46 -16.00 -4.23 -10.68
N ILE A 47 -14.74 -3.88 -10.44
CA ILE A 47 -13.61 -4.09 -11.35
C ILE A 47 -13.05 -5.52 -11.26
N SER A 48 -12.95 -6.03 -10.04
CA SER A 48 -12.22 -7.26 -9.71
C SER A 48 -13.06 -8.31 -8.97
N VAL A 49 -14.26 -7.93 -8.52
CA VAL A 49 -15.16 -8.76 -7.70
C VAL A 49 -15.57 -10.06 -8.37
N GLU A 50 -15.94 -10.06 -9.65
CA GLU A 50 -16.34 -11.30 -10.34
C GLU A 50 -15.16 -12.28 -10.49
N MET A 51 -13.95 -11.76 -10.74
CA MET A 51 -12.73 -12.57 -10.75
C MET A 51 -12.40 -13.12 -9.36
N PHE A 52 -12.66 -12.34 -8.29
CA PHE A 52 -12.53 -12.81 -6.92
C PHE A 52 -13.55 -13.91 -6.60
N LYS A 53 -14.83 -13.73 -6.92
CA LYS A 53 -15.89 -14.74 -6.72
C LYS A 53 -15.57 -16.05 -7.43
N TYR A 54 -15.12 -15.97 -8.70
CA TYR A 54 -14.69 -17.14 -9.46
C TYR A 54 -13.47 -17.83 -8.83
N ALA A 55 -12.44 -17.08 -8.41
CA ALA A 55 -11.29 -17.68 -7.74
C ALA A 55 -11.66 -18.32 -6.39
N GLN A 56 -12.58 -17.69 -5.65
CA GLN A 56 -13.06 -18.19 -4.36
C GLN A 56 -13.98 -19.41 -4.49
N SER A 57 -14.71 -19.59 -5.60
CA SER A 57 -15.55 -20.79 -5.82
C SER A 57 -14.73 -22.05 -6.15
N LEU A 58 -13.44 -21.91 -6.44
CA LEU A 58 -12.52 -23.03 -6.68
C LEU A 58 -11.89 -23.61 -5.39
N THR A 59 -12.15 -23.03 -4.21
CA THR A 59 -11.60 -23.54 -2.94
C THR A 59 -12.35 -23.03 -1.69
N ASP A 60 -12.47 -23.87 -0.67
CA ASP A 60 -13.00 -23.43 0.65
C ASP A 60 -12.03 -22.54 1.45
N LYS A 61 -10.78 -22.41 0.99
CA LYS A 61 -9.76 -21.57 1.63
C LYS A 61 -9.98 -20.10 1.25
N PRO A 62 -9.75 -19.13 2.16
CA PRO A 62 -9.89 -17.72 1.82
C PRO A 62 -8.92 -17.31 0.70
N VAL A 63 -9.46 -16.70 -0.35
CA VAL A 63 -8.70 -16.05 -1.43
C VAL A 63 -8.47 -14.58 -1.06
N LYS A 64 -7.30 -14.00 -1.43
CA LYS A 64 -7.04 -12.56 -1.30
C LYS A 64 -7.77 -11.80 -2.40
N GLY A 65 -8.60 -10.81 -2.05
CA GLY A 65 -8.97 -9.74 -2.97
C GLY A 65 -7.73 -8.88 -3.23
N MET A 66 -7.48 -8.45 -4.47
CA MET A 66 -6.24 -7.75 -4.84
C MET A 66 -6.51 -6.50 -5.66
N LEU A 67 -6.03 -5.35 -5.18
CA LEU A 67 -6.22 -4.02 -5.74
C LEU A 67 -4.88 -3.37 -6.04
N THR A 68 -4.85 -2.50 -7.05
CA THR A 68 -3.74 -1.57 -7.24
C THR A 68 -3.97 -0.37 -6.35
N GLY A 69 -2.96 0.03 -5.56
CA GLY A 69 -3.11 1.11 -4.60
C GLY A 69 -3.16 2.51 -5.23
N PRO A 70 -3.85 3.46 -4.58
CA PRO A 70 -4.08 4.79 -5.12
C PRO A 70 -2.80 5.61 -5.32
N TYR A 71 -1.77 5.43 -4.49
CA TYR A 71 -0.52 6.16 -4.65
C TYR A 71 0.27 5.65 -5.86
N THR A 72 0.34 4.33 -6.04
CA THR A 72 0.94 3.69 -7.23
C THR A 72 0.17 4.01 -8.50
N MET A 73 -1.17 3.98 -8.47
CA MET A 73 -1.97 4.43 -9.62
C MET A 73 -1.70 5.89 -9.97
N MET A 74 -1.53 6.77 -8.98
CA MET A 74 -1.20 8.18 -9.20
C MET A 74 0.20 8.36 -9.81
N ASP A 75 1.23 7.72 -9.25
CA ASP A 75 2.61 7.85 -9.73
C ASP A 75 2.79 7.22 -11.13
N TRP A 76 2.12 6.09 -11.35
CA TRP A 76 2.11 5.36 -12.62
C TRP A 76 1.02 5.85 -13.58
N SER A 77 0.45 7.05 -13.34
CA SER A 77 -0.33 7.81 -14.33
C SER A 77 0.37 9.11 -14.75
N PHE A 78 -0.07 9.69 -15.86
CA PHE A 78 0.06 11.13 -16.11
C PHE A 78 -1.15 11.85 -15.51
N ASN A 79 -0.98 13.13 -15.19
CA ASN A 79 -2.03 13.95 -14.59
C ASN A 79 -2.19 15.26 -15.36
N GLU A 80 -3.31 15.42 -16.04
CA GLU A 80 -3.65 16.60 -16.84
C GLU A 80 -4.88 17.35 -16.28
N HIS A 81 -5.55 16.79 -15.26
CA HIS A 81 -6.78 17.33 -14.65
C HIS A 81 -6.60 17.87 -13.22
N TYR A 82 -5.93 17.12 -12.34
CA TYR A 82 -5.84 17.47 -10.92
C TYR A 82 -4.71 18.48 -10.64
N PRO A 83 -4.89 19.42 -9.68
CA PRO A 83 -3.91 20.48 -9.42
C PRO A 83 -2.58 19.99 -8.85
N ASN A 84 -2.52 18.78 -8.27
CA ASN A 84 -1.30 18.17 -7.75
C ASN A 84 -1.48 16.65 -7.53
N ARG A 85 -0.37 15.98 -7.19
CA ARG A 85 -0.29 14.54 -6.93
C ARG A 85 -1.15 14.07 -5.75
N GLU A 86 -1.24 14.86 -4.67
CA GLU A 86 -2.10 14.52 -3.52
C GLU A 86 -3.59 14.50 -3.93
N ALA A 87 -4.06 15.49 -4.69
CA ALA A 87 -5.43 15.55 -5.17
C ALA A 87 -5.83 14.35 -6.03
N LEU A 88 -4.97 13.93 -6.97
CA LEU A 88 -5.20 12.72 -7.78
C LEU A 88 -5.15 11.44 -6.92
N ALA A 89 -4.19 11.32 -6.00
CA ALA A 89 -4.09 10.17 -5.11
C ALA A 89 -5.33 10.03 -4.19
N MET A 90 -5.91 11.14 -3.73
CA MET A 90 -7.12 11.12 -2.91
C MET A 90 -8.37 10.75 -3.73
N ALA A 91 -8.53 11.26 -4.95
CA ALA A 91 -9.63 10.84 -5.83
C ALA A 91 -9.55 9.35 -6.21
N LEU A 92 -8.35 8.86 -6.50
CA LEU A 92 -8.09 7.43 -6.68
C LEU A 92 -8.39 6.62 -5.41
N ALA A 93 -8.06 7.15 -4.23
CA ALA A 93 -8.35 6.47 -2.97
C ALA A 93 -9.85 6.30 -2.71
N GLU A 94 -10.67 7.29 -3.05
CA GLU A 94 -12.13 7.19 -2.97
C GLU A 94 -12.69 6.14 -3.95
N ALA A 95 -12.18 6.10 -5.19
CA ALA A 95 -12.58 5.12 -6.19
C ALA A 95 -12.17 3.67 -5.81
N ILE A 96 -10.94 3.49 -5.34
CA ILE A 96 -10.42 2.18 -4.88
C ILE A 96 -11.05 1.76 -3.54
N HIS A 97 -11.51 2.69 -2.71
CA HIS A 97 -12.30 2.38 -1.51
C HIS A 97 -13.63 1.69 -1.87
N GLN A 98 -14.37 2.18 -2.89
CA GLN A 98 -15.62 1.53 -3.33
C GLN A 98 -15.37 0.09 -3.77
N GLU A 99 -14.34 -0.14 -4.58
CA GLU A 99 -13.95 -1.49 -5.00
C GLU A 99 -13.55 -2.39 -3.81
N ALA A 100 -12.86 -1.86 -2.80
CA ALA A 100 -12.50 -2.60 -1.60
C ALA A 100 -13.75 -2.98 -0.76
N VAL A 101 -14.73 -2.07 -0.68
CA VAL A 101 -16.03 -2.32 -0.03
C VAL A 101 -16.81 -3.41 -0.77
N GLU A 102 -16.85 -3.39 -2.10
CA GLU A 102 -17.51 -4.42 -2.90
C GLU A 102 -16.81 -5.79 -2.80
N LEU A 103 -15.47 -5.83 -2.71
CA LEU A 103 -14.73 -7.06 -2.39
C LEU A 103 -15.09 -7.61 -1.00
N GLU A 104 -15.18 -6.77 0.04
CA GLU A 104 -15.60 -7.19 1.38
C GLU A 104 -17.04 -7.74 1.35
N GLN A 105 -17.97 -7.07 0.67
CA GLN A 105 -19.35 -7.52 0.50
C GLN A 105 -19.45 -8.85 -0.25
N ALA A 106 -18.59 -9.08 -1.25
CA ALA A 106 -18.46 -10.35 -1.95
C ALA A 106 -17.84 -11.48 -1.10
N GLY A 107 -17.36 -11.17 0.11
CA GLY A 107 -16.84 -12.15 1.06
C GLY A 107 -15.30 -12.20 1.18
N ALA A 108 -14.57 -11.24 0.61
CA ALA A 108 -13.11 -11.18 0.74
C ALA A 108 -12.69 -10.96 2.20
N LYS A 109 -12.10 -12.00 2.82
CA LYS A 109 -11.58 -11.93 4.20
C LYS A 109 -10.23 -11.23 4.31
N TYR A 110 -9.51 -11.15 3.18
CA TYR A 110 -8.22 -10.50 3.03
C TYR A 110 -8.28 -9.60 1.81
N ILE A 111 -7.90 -8.33 1.95
CA ILE A 111 -7.81 -7.38 0.84
C ILE A 111 -6.39 -6.84 0.80
N GLN A 112 -5.70 -7.13 -0.30
CA GLN A 112 -4.36 -6.69 -0.62
C GLN A 112 -4.43 -5.46 -1.52
N ILE A 113 -3.72 -4.40 -1.16
CA ILE A 113 -3.62 -3.15 -1.91
C ILE A 113 -2.15 -2.93 -2.26
N ASP A 114 -1.77 -3.21 -3.51
CA ASP A 114 -0.37 -3.22 -3.95
C ASP A 114 0.15 -1.79 -4.13
N GLU A 115 1.23 -1.44 -3.44
CA GLU A 115 1.80 -0.09 -3.42
C GLU A 115 3.33 -0.04 -3.70
N PRO A 116 3.83 -0.67 -4.79
CA PRO A 116 5.26 -0.71 -5.12
C PRO A 116 5.89 0.67 -5.35
N ALA A 117 5.11 1.71 -5.67
CA ALA A 117 5.66 3.05 -5.88
C ALA A 117 6.04 3.77 -4.57
N VAL A 118 5.54 3.36 -3.40
CA VAL A 118 5.61 4.15 -2.15
C VAL A 118 7.04 4.47 -1.68
N SER A 119 7.99 3.56 -1.91
CA SER A 119 9.41 3.74 -1.57
C SER A 119 10.19 4.63 -2.56
N THR A 120 9.63 4.97 -3.73
CA THR A 120 10.34 5.73 -4.77
C THR A 120 10.55 7.21 -4.41
N ARG A 121 9.65 7.76 -3.58
CA ARG A 121 9.62 9.16 -3.14
C ARG A 121 9.34 9.24 -1.64
N PRO A 122 10.35 9.04 -0.78
CA PRO A 122 10.17 9.05 0.68
C PRO A 122 9.51 10.34 1.22
N GLU A 123 9.69 11.46 0.52
CA GLU A 123 9.06 12.75 0.81
C GLU A 123 7.54 12.77 0.60
N GLU A 124 7.01 11.89 -0.24
CA GLU A 124 5.58 11.77 -0.53
C GLU A 124 4.86 10.68 0.29
N LEU A 125 5.57 9.98 1.19
CA LEU A 125 5.03 8.89 2.02
C LEU A 125 3.75 9.27 2.79
N GLU A 126 3.62 10.53 3.19
CA GLU A 126 2.42 11.05 3.87
C GLU A 126 1.18 11.01 2.97
N ILE A 127 1.34 11.20 1.65
CA ILE A 127 0.25 11.06 0.67
C ILE A 127 -0.21 9.61 0.62
N ALA A 128 0.73 8.65 0.56
CA ALA A 128 0.42 7.22 0.55
C ALA A 128 -0.29 6.78 1.85
N ILE A 129 0.16 7.26 3.01
CA ILE A 129 -0.49 6.99 4.31
C ILE A 129 -1.93 7.50 4.33
N LYS A 130 -2.18 8.74 3.87
CA LYS A 130 -3.53 9.34 3.77
C LYS A 130 -4.43 8.57 2.81
N ALA A 131 -3.95 8.30 1.60
CA ALA A 131 -4.70 7.63 0.55
C ALA A 131 -5.07 6.19 0.96
N MET A 132 -4.13 5.42 1.50
CA MET A 132 -4.42 4.10 2.08
C MET A 132 -5.40 4.19 3.27
N GLY A 133 -5.38 5.30 4.02
CA GLY A 133 -6.31 5.57 5.11
C GLY A 133 -7.76 5.77 4.66
N VAL A 134 -7.97 6.31 3.46
CA VAL A 134 -9.29 6.34 2.82
C VAL A 134 -9.69 4.95 2.34
N VAL A 135 -8.83 4.25 1.59
CA VAL A 135 -9.12 2.90 1.06
C VAL A 135 -9.50 1.91 2.17
N THR A 136 -8.77 1.91 3.28
CA THR A 136 -8.96 0.95 4.40
C THR A 136 -9.97 1.41 5.45
N ASN A 137 -10.62 2.57 5.28
CA ASN A 137 -11.60 3.08 6.23
C ASN A 137 -12.82 2.15 6.32
N GLY A 138 -13.32 1.90 7.53
CA GLY A 138 -14.53 1.08 7.75
C GLY A 138 -14.42 -0.42 7.47
N LEU A 139 -13.44 -0.87 6.65
CA LEU A 139 -13.24 -2.29 6.31
C LEU A 139 -12.98 -3.15 7.56
N LYS A 140 -13.58 -4.34 7.56
CA LYS A 140 -13.46 -5.40 8.56
C LYS A 140 -12.56 -6.54 8.09
N ALA A 141 -12.37 -6.69 6.77
CA ALA A 141 -11.39 -7.58 6.18
C ALA A 141 -9.98 -7.28 6.70
N HIS A 142 -9.13 -8.31 6.79
CA HIS A 142 -7.72 -8.12 7.14
C HIS A 142 -7.02 -7.45 5.95
N THR A 143 -6.60 -6.20 6.16
CA THR A 143 -6.00 -5.38 5.10
C THR A 143 -4.49 -5.56 5.08
N LEU A 144 -3.92 -5.74 3.88
CA LEU A 144 -2.48 -5.77 3.67
C LEU A 144 -2.07 -4.87 2.51
N THR A 145 -0.86 -4.33 2.57
CA THR A 145 -0.23 -3.67 1.42
C THR A 145 1.05 -4.41 1.05
N HIS A 146 1.25 -4.66 -0.23
CA HIS A 146 2.46 -5.27 -0.75
C HIS A 146 3.36 -4.19 -1.35
N ILE A 147 4.63 -4.17 -0.95
CA ILE A 147 5.63 -3.21 -1.41
C ILE A 147 6.90 -4.00 -1.77
N CYS A 148 7.33 -3.92 -3.03
CA CYS A 148 8.51 -4.58 -3.60
C CYS A 148 9.40 -3.57 -4.33
N TYR A 149 10.64 -3.97 -4.67
CA TYR A 149 11.68 -3.17 -5.31
C TYR A 149 12.04 -1.87 -4.57
N GLY A 150 11.75 -1.82 -3.27
CA GLY A 150 11.80 -0.60 -2.49
C GLY A 150 13.13 -0.36 -1.79
N ASP A 151 13.54 0.90 -1.72
CA ASP A 151 14.53 1.35 -0.74
C ASP A 151 13.82 1.56 0.61
N PHE A 152 13.48 0.45 1.25
CA PHE A 152 12.64 0.45 2.45
C PHE A 152 13.29 1.18 3.62
N GLU A 153 14.62 1.20 3.70
CA GLU A 153 15.36 1.88 4.77
C GLU A 153 15.09 3.39 4.79
N LYS A 154 14.87 4.01 3.64
CA LYS A 154 14.51 5.45 3.53
C LYS A 154 13.12 5.79 4.08
N ILE A 155 12.19 4.84 4.12
CA ILE A 155 10.81 5.04 4.61
C ILE A 155 10.57 4.38 5.98
N TYR A 156 11.53 3.60 6.48
CA TYR A 156 11.45 2.97 7.80
C TYR A 156 11.84 3.95 8.93
N PRO A 157 11.15 3.96 10.08
CA PRO A 157 9.99 3.17 10.46
C PRO A 157 8.63 3.79 10.06
N ARG A 158 8.59 4.95 9.41
CA ARG A 158 7.33 5.67 9.09
C ARG A 158 6.36 4.87 8.22
N MET A 159 6.84 3.92 7.39
CA MET A 159 5.97 2.99 6.67
C MET A 159 5.06 2.15 7.60
N LEU A 160 5.40 1.99 8.88
CA LEU A 160 4.54 1.35 9.87
C LEU A 160 3.32 2.20 10.28
N ASP A 161 3.24 3.47 9.88
CA ASP A 161 2.02 4.29 10.01
C ASP A 161 1.02 4.05 8.87
N ILE A 162 1.39 3.36 7.78
CA ILE A 162 0.45 2.99 6.70
C ILE A 162 -0.71 2.17 7.32
N PRO A 163 -1.99 2.57 7.13
CA PRO A 163 -3.12 2.08 7.93
C PRO A 163 -3.68 0.70 7.55
N VAL A 164 -2.80 -0.26 7.26
CA VAL A 164 -3.10 -1.69 7.04
C VAL A 164 -2.77 -2.54 8.27
N ASP A 165 -3.34 -3.75 8.34
CA ASP A 165 -3.06 -4.73 9.41
C ASP A 165 -1.73 -5.48 9.18
N GLN A 166 -1.32 -5.64 7.91
CA GLN A 166 -0.09 -6.32 7.47
C GLN A 166 0.65 -5.52 6.39
N ILE A 167 1.99 -5.57 6.37
CA ILE A 167 2.79 -5.15 5.21
C ILE A 167 3.51 -6.39 4.67
N ASP A 168 3.37 -6.62 3.38
CA ASP A 168 3.92 -7.74 2.61
C ASP A 168 5.17 -7.22 1.87
N LEU A 169 6.32 -7.88 2.09
CA LEU A 169 7.65 -7.41 1.71
C LEU A 169 8.44 -8.50 0.98
N GLU A 170 9.08 -8.08 -0.11
CA GLU A 170 10.17 -8.78 -0.77
C GLU A 170 11.39 -8.89 0.17
N MET A 171 11.77 -10.10 0.54
CA MET A 171 12.80 -10.37 1.55
C MET A 171 13.82 -11.44 1.09
N ALA A 172 13.47 -12.37 0.21
CA ALA A 172 14.40 -13.42 -0.22
C ALA A 172 15.44 -12.91 -1.23
N ASN A 173 15.01 -12.11 -2.21
CA ASN A 173 15.88 -11.43 -3.18
C ASN A 173 16.92 -10.51 -2.51
N SER A 174 16.56 -9.86 -1.39
CA SER A 174 17.46 -9.04 -0.56
C SER A 174 18.14 -9.82 0.58
N HIS A 175 18.20 -11.15 0.49
CA HIS A 175 18.83 -12.05 1.48
C HIS A 175 18.43 -11.80 2.96
N TYR A 176 17.21 -11.28 3.17
CA TYR A 176 16.61 -10.89 4.44
C TYR A 176 17.33 -9.75 5.18
N ASP A 177 18.03 -8.87 4.46
CA ASP A 177 18.82 -7.76 5.05
C ASP A 177 17.99 -6.81 5.93
N LEU A 178 16.71 -6.60 5.62
CA LEU A 178 15.80 -5.76 6.42
C LEU A 178 15.60 -6.26 7.87
N LEU A 179 15.92 -7.52 8.18
CA LEU A 179 15.88 -8.02 9.56
C LEU A 179 16.81 -7.22 10.49
N ASP A 180 17.94 -6.70 10.01
CA ASP A 180 18.82 -5.84 10.82
C ASP A 180 18.20 -4.47 11.09
N THR A 181 17.43 -3.95 10.15
CA THR A 181 16.64 -2.72 10.34
C THR A 181 15.49 -2.97 11.34
N PHE A 182 14.87 -4.15 11.33
CA PHE A 182 13.85 -4.54 12.33
C PHE A 182 14.42 -4.80 13.73
N ARG A 183 15.68 -5.23 13.85
CA ARG A 183 16.41 -5.33 15.12
C ARG A 183 16.70 -3.95 15.73
N LYS A 184 17.03 -2.95 14.89
CA LYS A 184 17.30 -1.56 15.32
C LYS A 184 16.02 -0.81 15.75
N ALA A 185 14.93 -1.00 15.02
CA ALA A 185 13.61 -0.44 15.35
C ALA A 185 12.52 -1.49 15.09
N PRO A 186 11.77 -1.95 16.11
CA PRO A 186 10.89 -3.11 15.99
C PRO A 186 9.79 -2.97 14.93
N PHE A 187 9.64 -3.99 14.07
CA PHE A 187 8.52 -4.11 13.16
C PHE A 187 7.23 -4.40 13.96
N THR A 188 6.20 -3.55 13.84
CA THR A 188 5.02 -3.57 14.75
C THR A 188 3.75 -4.18 14.17
N LYS A 189 3.69 -4.44 12.86
CA LYS A 189 2.54 -5.04 12.17
C LYS A 189 2.69 -6.56 12.01
N ALA A 190 1.73 -7.20 11.34
CA ALA A 190 1.99 -8.47 10.68
C ALA A 190 2.85 -8.27 9.42
N ILE A 191 3.67 -9.25 9.09
CA ILE A 191 4.54 -9.26 7.90
C ILE A 191 4.05 -10.33 6.92
N GLY A 192 3.90 -9.97 5.65
CA GLY A 192 4.05 -10.93 4.54
C GLY A 192 5.53 -11.09 4.29
N LEU A 193 6.04 -12.30 4.54
CA LEU A 193 7.44 -12.66 4.40
C LEU A 193 7.61 -13.35 3.05
N GLY A 194 8.12 -12.59 2.08
CA GLY A 194 8.66 -13.14 0.85
C GLY A 194 9.80 -14.11 1.13
N VAL A 195 9.62 -15.39 0.76
CA VAL A 195 10.62 -16.45 1.00
C VAL A 195 11.14 -17.14 -0.25
N VAL A 196 10.63 -16.77 -1.43
CA VAL A 196 11.12 -17.24 -2.73
C VAL A 196 11.22 -16.06 -3.68
N ASP A 197 12.35 -15.98 -4.38
CA ASP A 197 12.66 -14.94 -5.35
C ASP A 197 11.86 -15.17 -6.64
N VAL A 198 11.11 -14.16 -7.10
CA VAL A 198 10.31 -14.24 -8.32
C VAL A 198 11.05 -13.74 -9.57
N HIS A 199 12.25 -13.18 -9.41
CA HIS A 199 13.13 -12.72 -10.49
C HIS A 199 13.95 -13.88 -11.05
N SER A 200 14.39 -14.80 -10.20
CA SER A 200 15.08 -16.03 -10.61
C SER A 200 14.14 -17.12 -11.14
N HIS A 201 14.63 -17.84 -12.15
CA HIS A 201 14.04 -19.08 -12.65
C HIS A 201 14.48 -20.30 -11.82
N VAL A 202 15.46 -20.13 -10.93
CA VAL A 202 15.90 -21.18 -10.00
C VAL A 202 14.77 -21.47 -9.03
N LEU A 203 14.52 -22.75 -8.80
CA LEU A 203 13.63 -23.24 -7.74
C LEU A 203 14.44 -23.39 -6.46
N GLU A 204 14.05 -22.67 -5.42
CA GLU A 204 14.65 -22.74 -4.09
C GLU A 204 14.42 -24.11 -3.46
N SER A 205 15.36 -24.55 -2.61
CA SER A 205 15.19 -25.75 -1.80
C SER A 205 14.24 -25.48 -0.61
N VAL A 206 13.68 -26.56 -0.06
CA VAL A 206 12.84 -26.49 1.15
C VAL A 206 13.65 -26.04 2.38
N ASP A 207 14.96 -26.28 2.40
CA ASP A 207 15.84 -25.89 3.50
C ASP A 207 16.16 -24.38 3.47
N GLU A 208 16.54 -23.82 2.32
CA GLU A 208 16.77 -22.37 2.14
C GLU A 208 15.54 -21.54 2.55
N VAL A 209 14.36 -21.95 2.08
CA VAL A 209 13.09 -21.30 2.41
C VAL A 209 12.75 -21.46 3.91
N ALA A 210 13.06 -22.60 4.53
CA ALA A 210 12.87 -22.80 5.96
C ALA A 210 13.82 -21.94 6.79
N ASP A 211 15.07 -21.76 6.37
CA ASP A 211 16.07 -20.93 7.04
C ASP A 211 15.70 -19.44 6.99
N GLY A 212 15.14 -18.95 5.88
CA GLY A 212 14.56 -17.60 5.79
C GLY A 212 13.45 -17.34 6.82
N ILE A 213 12.55 -18.32 7.00
CA ILE A 213 11.50 -18.26 8.03
C ILE A 213 12.13 -18.28 9.44
N ARG A 214 13.14 -19.14 9.70
CA ARG A 214 13.83 -19.22 11.00
C ARG A 214 14.55 -17.92 11.35
N ARG A 215 15.30 -17.32 10.42
CA ARG A 215 15.96 -16.01 10.60
C ARG A 215 14.94 -14.92 10.96
N THR A 216 13.77 -14.94 10.32
CA THR A 216 12.69 -13.99 10.61
C THR A 216 12.08 -14.19 12.00
N LEU A 217 11.95 -15.45 12.45
CA LEU A 217 11.42 -15.81 13.77
C LEU A 217 12.29 -15.33 14.95
N GLU A 218 13.56 -15.03 14.72
CA GLU A 218 14.44 -14.38 15.71
C GLU A 218 14.03 -12.94 16.04
N VAL A 219 13.31 -12.26 15.13
CA VAL A 219 13.02 -10.82 15.19
C VAL A 219 11.52 -10.54 15.24
N ILE A 220 10.70 -11.38 14.61
CA ILE A 220 9.24 -11.24 14.53
C ILE A 220 8.59 -12.52 15.07
N PRO A 221 7.64 -12.43 16.02
CA PRO A 221 7.02 -13.62 16.61
C PRO A 221 6.07 -14.31 15.61
N ALA A 222 5.99 -15.63 15.71
CA ALA A 222 5.36 -16.51 14.71
C ALA A 222 3.90 -16.15 14.38
N GLU A 223 3.13 -15.61 15.32
CA GLU A 223 1.74 -15.22 15.09
C GLU A 223 1.56 -13.97 14.23
N ARG A 224 2.65 -13.25 13.92
CA ARG A 224 2.67 -12.08 13.03
C ARG A 224 3.27 -12.37 11.64
N ILE A 225 3.75 -13.59 11.39
CA ILE A 225 4.35 -13.97 10.10
C ILE A 225 3.32 -14.68 9.22
N PHE A 226 3.10 -14.13 8.03
CA PHE A 226 2.49 -14.77 6.88
C PHE A 226 3.62 -15.10 5.90
N VAL A 227 3.58 -16.25 5.23
CA VAL A 227 4.67 -16.71 4.35
C VAL A 227 4.15 -16.75 2.91
N ASP A 228 4.81 -16.01 2.04
CA ASP A 228 4.43 -15.73 0.65
C ASP A 228 5.67 -15.79 -0.29
N PRO A 229 5.51 -15.77 -1.62
CA PRO A 229 6.59 -15.38 -2.53
C PRO A 229 6.92 -13.88 -2.42
N ASP A 230 8.12 -13.48 -2.84
CA ASP A 230 8.59 -12.08 -2.78
C ASP A 230 7.69 -11.07 -3.51
N CYS A 231 6.94 -11.51 -4.53
CA CYS A 231 5.95 -10.72 -5.25
C CYS A 231 5.00 -11.65 -6.02
N GLY A 232 4.19 -11.10 -6.91
CA GLY A 232 3.38 -11.84 -7.88
C GLY A 232 4.22 -12.71 -8.82
N LEU A 233 3.69 -13.87 -9.17
CA LEU A 233 4.39 -14.89 -9.97
C LEU A 233 4.12 -14.76 -11.49
N LYS A 234 3.57 -13.63 -11.96
CA LYS A 234 3.27 -13.38 -13.38
C LYS A 234 4.49 -13.49 -14.32
N THR A 235 5.70 -13.28 -13.80
CA THR A 235 6.96 -13.40 -14.56
C THR A 235 7.41 -14.83 -14.80
N ARG A 236 6.77 -15.82 -14.16
CA ARG A 236 7.12 -17.25 -14.19
C ARG A 236 6.14 -18.05 -15.05
N THR A 237 6.55 -19.24 -15.48
CA THR A 237 5.64 -20.22 -16.09
C THR A 237 4.64 -20.74 -15.05
N VAL A 238 3.55 -21.36 -15.51
CA VAL A 238 2.55 -21.96 -14.63
C VAL A 238 3.15 -23.10 -13.80
N GLU A 239 4.12 -23.80 -14.37
CA GLU A 239 4.86 -24.92 -13.77
C GLU A 239 5.81 -24.39 -12.69
N GLU A 240 6.67 -23.42 -13.01
CA GLU A 240 7.56 -22.73 -12.07
C GLU A 240 6.78 -22.15 -10.88
N ALA A 241 5.65 -21.47 -11.14
CA ALA A 241 4.81 -20.91 -10.09
C ALA A 241 4.23 -21.99 -9.17
N LYS A 242 3.76 -23.11 -9.72
CA LYS A 242 3.27 -24.25 -8.92
C LYS A 242 4.39 -24.86 -8.07
N ASP A 243 5.59 -24.99 -8.63
CA ASP A 243 6.73 -25.60 -7.92
C ASP A 243 7.28 -24.70 -6.81
N LYS A 244 7.48 -23.40 -7.07
CA LYS A 244 7.82 -22.43 -6.01
C LYS A 244 6.79 -22.46 -4.88
N MET A 245 5.49 -22.43 -5.19
CA MET A 245 4.44 -22.52 -4.16
C MET A 245 4.42 -23.87 -3.41
N ARG A 246 4.80 -24.98 -4.04
CA ARG A 246 4.98 -26.28 -3.35
C ARG A 246 6.14 -26.23 -2.35
N VAL A 247 7.25 -25.57 -2.69
CA VAL A 247 8.40 -25.39 -1.79
C VAL A 247 7.99 -24.52 -0.59
N VAL A 248 7.38 -23.35 -0.83
CA VAL A 248 6.86 -22.45 0.22
C VAL A 248 5.98 -23.20 1.23
N VAL A 249 5.00 -23.97 0.74
CA VAL A 249 4.09 -24.74 1.61
C VAL A 249 4.83 -25.84 2.39
N LYS A 250 5.79 -26.55 1.77
CA LYS A 250 6.59 -27.58 2.45
C LYS A 250 7.45 -26.98 3.56
N ALA A 251 8.16 -25.89 3.28
CA ALA A 251 9.02 -25.20 4.26
C ALA A 251 8.20 -24.61 5.42
N ALA A 252 7.11 -23.90 5.12
CA ALA A 252 6.23 -23.36 6.16
C ALA A 252 5.61 -24.44 7.05
N ASN A 253 5.25 -25.61 6.50
CA ASN A 253 4.75 -26.74 7.30
C ASN A 253 5.85 -27.40 8.14
N ARG A 254 7.10 -27.47 7.64
CA ARG A 254 8.25 -27.97 8.39
C ARG A 254 8.54 -27.09 9.61
N VAL A 255 8.66 -25.78 9.42
CA VAL A 255 8.91 -24.84 10.53
C VAL A 255 7.73 -24.80 11.51
N LYS A 256 6.47 -24.89 11.06
CA LYS A 256 5.32 -25.04 11.97
C LYS A 256 5.42 -26.29 12.84
N LYS A 257 5.88 -27.43 12.29
CA LYS A 257 6.09 -28.67 13.04
C LYS A 257 7.22 -28.52 14.07
N GLU A 258 8.32 -27.87 13.70
CA GLU A 258 9.44 -27.54 14.61
C GLU A 258 8.98 -26.68 15.80
N LEU A 259 8.14 -25.67 15.53
CA LEU A 259 7.54 -24.80 16.55
C LEU A 259 6.34 -25.42 17.30
N GLN A 260 5.98 -26.68 17.01
CA GLN A 260 4.78 -27.36 17.54
C GLN A 260 3.46 -26.59 17.31
N LEU A 261 3.42 -25.73 16.28
CA LEU A 261 2.23 -24.98 15.89
C LEU A 261 1.25 -25.90 15.19
N CYS A 262 0.19 -26.28 15.89
CA CYS A 262 -0.92 -27.05 15.34
C CYS A 262 -1.51 -26.34 14.09
N PRO A 263 -1.92 -27.06 13.03
CA PRO A 263 -2.55 -26.43 11.87
C PRO A 263 -3.79 -25.65 12.31
N ARG A 264 -3.78 -24.32 12.16
CA ARG A 264 -4.93 -23.47 12.53
C ARG A 264 -6.11 -23.76 11.61
N ILE A 265 -7.00 -24.66 12.04
CA ILE A 265 -8.34 -24.79 11.47
C ILE A 265 -9.03 -23.44 11.67
N SER A 266 -9.58 -22.88 10.59
CA SER A 266 -9.90 -21.46 10.53
C SER A 266 -11.14 -21.08 11.35
N SER A 267 -10.95 -20.55 12.56
CA SER A 267 -11.87 -19.57 13.17
C SER A 267 -11.17 -18.75 14.27
N SER A 268 -11.59 -17.48 14.43
CA SER A 268 -11.38 -16.61 15.60
C SER A 268 -10.05 -15.85 15.89
N THR A 269 -8.98 -15.90 15.09
CA THR A 269 -7.78 -15.05 15.36
C THR A 269 -8.00 -13.53 15.26
N HIS A 270 -9.15 -13.07 14.74
CA HIS A 270 -9.46 -11.65 14.49
C HIS A 270 -9.65 -10.79 15.77
N GLY A 271 -9.49 -11.36 16.97
CA GLY A 271 -9.69 -10.65 18.23
C GLY A 271 -8.48 -9.87 18.77
N ALA A 272 -7.25 -10.34 18.52
CA ALA A 272 -6.07 -9.86 19.23
C ALA A 272 -5.56 -8.48 18.76
N ILE A 273 -5.41 -8.30 17.44
CA ILE A 273 -4.90 -7.06 16.84
C ILE A 273 -5.92 -5.90 16.98
N ARG A 274 -7.22 -6.23 17.06
CA ARG A 274 -8.35 -5.27 17.10
C ARG A 274 -8.31 -4.29 18.28
N ARG A 275 -7.61 -4.60 19.37
CA ARG A 275 -7.49 -3.71 20.56
C ARG A 275 -6.54 -2.52 20.37
N ALA A 276 -5.71 -2.51 19.32
CA ALA A 276 -4.81 -1.39 19.02
C ALA A 276 -5.52 -0.24 18.25
N ARG A 277 -6.36 -0.59 17.26
CA ARG A 277 -7.02 0.36 16.34
C ARG A 277 -7.89 1.39 17.07
N THR A 278 -8.67 0.99 18.08
CA THR A 278 -9.55 1.89 18.86
C THR A 278 -8.81 2.80 19.85
N ARG A 279 -7.60 2.42 20.31
CA ARG A 279 -6.80 3.23 21.24
C ARG A 279 -6.04 4.38 20.56
N ARG A 280 -5.56 4.23 19.32
CA ARG A 280 -4.90 5.33 18.59
C ARG A 280 -5.89 6.42 18.17
N ALA A 281 -7.04 6.05 17.59
CA ALA A 281 -8.06 7.01 17.14
C ALA A 281 -8.61 7.91 18.28
N SER A 282 -8.84 7.32 19.47
CA SER A 282 -9.34 8.05 20.64
C SER A 282 -8.28 8.95 21.30
N ALA A 283 -6.99 8.69 21.11
CA ALA A 283 -5.91 9.55 21.57
C ALA A 283 -5.77 10.81 20.69
N THR A 284 -5.90 10.69 19.36
CA THR A 284 -5.84 11.83 18.43
C THR A 284 -7.03 12.78 18.62
N ALA A 285 -8.25 12.25 18.77
CA ALA A 285 -9.47 13.04 18.96
C ALA A 285 -9.52 13.82 20.30
N ARG A 286 -8.75 13.42 21.32
CA ARG A 286 -8.68 14.12 22.61
C ARG A 286 -7.68 15.28 22.66
N ARG A 287 -6.77 15.42 21.68
CA ARG A 287 -5.80 16.54 21.63
C ARG A 287 -6.34 17.78 20.90
N THR A 288 -7.49 17.71 20.24
CA THR A 288 -8.07 18.81 19.44
C THR A 288 -9.28 19.51 20.07
N SER A 289 -9.73 19.09 21.26
CA SER A 289 -11.01 19.53 21.86
C SER A 289 -10.90 20.32 23.17
N SER A 290 -9.70 20.74 23.61
CA SER A 290 -9.50 21.42 24.90
C SER A 290 -8.84 22.81 24.79
N SER A 291 -9.51 23.78 24.18
CA SER A 291 -9.26 25.22 24.41
C SER A 291 -10.32 26.17 23.80
N ARG A 292 -11.50 26.33 24.44
CA ARG A 292 -12.37 27.52 24.22
C ARG A 292 -13.45 27.73 25.30
N SER A 293 -13.03 28.08 26.51
CA SER A 293 -13.86 28.85 27.46
C SER A 293 -12.95 29.64 28.40
N GLY A 294 -12.93 30.97 28.25
CA GLY A 294 -12.01 31.85 28.98
C GLY A 294 -12.33 33.31 28.72
N GLN A 295 -13.13 33.90 29.61
CA GLN A 295 -13.57 35.30 29.53
C GLN A 295 -12.38 36.26 29.68
N TRP A 296 -12.25 37.22 28.77
CA TRP A 296 -11.28 38.32 28.94
C TRP A 296 -11.96 39.58 29.50
N ARG A 297 -11.50 39.99 30.68
CA ARG A 297 -11.92 41.23 31.35
C ARG A 297 -11.34 42.46 30.65
N ARG A 298 -12.05 43.58 30.77
CA ARG A 298 -11.62 44.91 30.30
C ARG A 298 -10.46 45.47 31.13
N THR A 299 -9.47 46.07 30.47
CA THR A 299 -8.71 47.24 30.98
C THR A 299 -8.46 48.21 29.82
N ARG A 300 -8.41 49.53 30.12
CA ARG A 300 -8.27 50.61 29.14
C ARG A 300 -6.85 51.21 29.15
N VAL A 301 -6.17 51.16 28.00
CA VAL A 301 -5.19 52.13 27.48
C VAL A 301 -5.31 52.07 25.94
N GLY A 302 -5.23 53.12 25.12
CA GLY A 302 -5.07 54.56 25.38
C GLY A 302 -5.64 55.40 24.22
N ARG A 303 -4.82 56.24 23.57
CA ARG A 303 -5.11 56.96 22.32
C ARG A 303 -3.84 57.11 21.46
N SER A 304 -3.93 56.85 20.15
CA SER A 304 -3.61 57.83 19.08
C SER A 304 -3.85 57.29 17.66
N LYS A 305 -4.39 58.15 16.78
CA LYS A 305 -4.40 58.14 15.30
C LYS A 305 -3.83 59.53 14.89
N PRO A 306 -3.23 59.78 13.70
CA PRO A 306 -3.68 59.42 12.34
C PRO A 306 -2.54 58.77 11.49
N SER A 307 -2.48 58.67 10.15
CA SER A 307 -3.17 59.30 9.00
C SER A 307 -3.19 58.37 7.74
N THR A 308 -3.57 58.90 6.56
CA THR A 308 -3.99 58.16 5.34
C THR A 308 -3.11 58.37 4.09
N SER A 309 -2.75 57.27 3.39
CA SER A 309 -2.57 57.10 1.90
C SER A 309 -1.59 58.03 1.11
N PRO A 310 -1.24 57.81 -0.20
CA PRO A 310 -1.67 56.78 -1.17
C PRO A 310 -0.57 56.10 -2.07
N ALA A 311 -0.98 55.06 -2.81
CA ALA A 311 -0.64 54.60 -4.19
C ALA A 311 0.80 54.64 -4.83
N SER A 312 1.23 53.47 -5.34
CA SER A 312 1.68 53.11 -6.74
C SER A 312 2.74 53.95 -7.52
N PRO A 313 3.51 53.41 -8.52
CA PRO A 313 3.14 52.29 -9.42
C PRO A 313 4.23 51.31 -9.93
N VAL A 314 3.73 50.37 -10.73
CA VAL A 314 4.34 49.41 -11.68
C VAL A 314 5.60 49.87 -12.44
N SER A 315 6.55 48.95 -12.66
CA SER A 315 7.35 48.90 -13.89
C SER A 315 7.44 47.47 -14.45
N ARG A 316 7.24 47.32 -15.76
CA ARG A 316 7.49 46.08 -16.52
C ARG A 316 8.92 46.11 -17.06
N SER A 317 9.62 44.97 -17.08
CA SER A 317 10.71 44.77 -18.04
C SER A 317 10.81 43.30 -18.45
N SER A 318 10.63 43.07 -19.76
CA SER A 318 10.73 41.77 -20.43
C SER A 318 12.16 41.46 -20.87
N SER A 319 12.64 40.23 -20.68
CA SER A 319 13.71 39.65 -21.51
C SER A 319 13.88 38.14 -21.35
N ARG A 320 13.48 37.41 -22.41
CA ARG A 320 14.16 36.29 -23.10
C ARG A 320 14.90 35.18 -22.31
N MET A 321 14.60 33.92 -22.69
CA MET A 321 15.50 32.81 -23.07
C MET A 321 16.93 32.79 -22.44
N ALA A 322 17.43 31.69 -21.87
CA ALA A 322 17.54 30.39 -22.52
C ALA A 322 18.05 29.27 -21.55
N ALA A 323 17.85 28.02 -21.97
CA ALA A 323 18.66 26.82 -21.68
C ALA A 323 19.11 26.51 -20.23
N CYS A 324 18.49 25.47 -19.65
CA CYS A 324 19.21 24.23 -19.34
C CYS A 324 18.25 23.03 -19.44
#